data_AF-A0A7Y1VJ17-F1
#
_entry.id   AF-A0A7Y1VJ17-F1
#
_cell.length_a   1.000
_cell.length_b   1.000
_cell.length_c   1.000
_cell.angle_alpha   90.00
_cell.angle_beta   90.00
_cell.angle_gamma   90.00
#
_symmetry.space_group_name_H-M   'P 1'
#
loop_
_entity.id
_entity.type
_entity.pdbx_description
1 polymer ?
#
loop_
_entity_poly.entity_id
_entity_poly.type
_entity_poly.pdbx_seq_one_letter_code
_entity_poly.pdbx_strand_id
1 'polypeptide(L)'
;KYINAVEERTLEEGLTAYDAWYLVTTYGKQSDQILAIFDSLKSKDPQERLIRAEVQFCIQYERVSTPMDFFIRRTGRLYFNIEQMREYLSVVLDEFREFAGATDKEVKNWNKKLQQIVKEHSEFSPERA
;
A
#
# COMPACT_ATOMS: atom_id res chain seq x y z
N LYS A 1 -4.01 -13.97 20.31
CA LYS A 1 -3.80 -15.36 19.82
C LYS A 1 -3.28 -15.40 18.38
N TYR A 2 -3.93 -14.78 17.38
CA TYR A 2 -3.35 -14.70 16.02
C TYR A 2 -2.47 -13.46 15.81
N ILE A 3 -2.96 -12.29 16.22
CA ILE A 3 -2.20 -11.02 16.10
C ILE A 3 -0.82 -11.11 16.77
N ASN A 4 -0.72 -11.71 17.95
CA ASN A 4 0.55 -11.91 18.65
C ASN A 4 1.54 -12.77 17.85
N ALA A 5 1.06 -13.79 17.12
CA ALA A 5 1.93 -14.64 16.32
C ALA A 5 2.45 -13.90 15.07
N VAL A 6 1.61 -13.05 14.49
CA VAL A 6 2.04 -12.15 13.40
C VAL A 6 3.03 -11.12 13.94
N GLU A 7 2.78 -10.54 15.10
CA GLU A 7 3.65 -9.57 15.76
C GLU A 7 5.05 -10.15 16.03
N GLU A 8 5.13 -11.28 16.74
CA GLU A 8 6.40 -11.98 17.01
C GLU A 8 7.22 -12.19 15.72
N ARG A 9 6.57 -12.71 14.67
CA ARG A 9 7.20 -12.91 13.37
C ARG A 9 7.70 -11.61 12.73
N THR A 10 6.86 -10.59 12.68
CA THR A 10 7.21 -9.33 11.99
C THR A 10 8.30 -8.55 12.72
N LEU A 11 8.38 -8.67 14.06
CA LEU A 11 9.44 -8.07 14.86
C LEU A 11 10.83 -8.66 14.52
N GLU A 12 10.92 -9.96 14.25
CA GLU A 12 12.17 -10.62 13.84
C GLU A 12 12.69 -10.07 12.49
N GLU A 13 11.79 -9.57 11.65
CA GLU A 13 12.09 -8.97 10.35
C GLU A 13 12.38 -7.45 10.43
N GLY A 14 12.31 -6.85 11.63
CA GLY A 14 12.55 -5.42 11.85
C GLY A 14 11.33 -4.52 11.60
N LEU A 15 10.13 -5.08 11.51
CA LEU A 15 8.88 -4.32 11.50
C LEU A 15 8.43 -3.98 12.93
N THR A 16 7.36 -3.21 13.06
CA THR A 16 6.82 -2.76 14.34
C THR A 16 5.57 -3.55 14.75
N ALA A 17 5.21 -3.48 16.04
CA ALA A 17 3.94 -4.01 16.53
C ALA A 17 2.72 -3.35 15.84
N TYR A 18 2.85 -2.08 15.41
CA TYR A 18 1.81 -1.41 14.64
C TYR A 18 1.60 -2.06 13.28
N ASP A 19 2.67 -2.49 12.59
CA ASP A 19 2.57 -3.12 11.27
C ASP A 19 1.84 -4.46 11.37
N ALA A 20 2.16 -5.25 12.40
CA ALA A 20 1.45 -6.49 12.70
C ALA A 20 -0.03 -6.26 12.97
N TRP A 21 -0.33 -5.27 13.81
CA TRP A 21 -1.71 -4.88 14.11
C TRP A 21 -2.45 -4.41 12.86
N TYR A 22 -1.84 -3.57 12.04
CA TYR A 22 -2.40 -3.05 10.80
C TYR A 22 -2.73 -4.20 9.82
N LEU A 23 -1.78 -5.10 9.59
CA LEU A 23 -1.97 -6.24 8.72
C LEU A 23 -3.14 -7.12 9.15
N VAL A 24 -3.18 -7.48 10.44
CA VAL A 24 -4.20 -8.39 10.95
C VAL A 24 -5.57 -7.73 11.03
N THR A 25 -5.65 -6.44 11.35
CA THR A 25 -6.94 -5.74 11.43
C THR A 25 -7.49 -5.36 10.06
N THR A 26 -6.63 -5.20 9.05
CA THR A 26 -7.03 -4.89 7.68
C THR A 26 -7.32 -6.15 6.86
N TYR A 27 -6.44 -7.15 6.93
CA TYR A 27 -6.48 -8.33 6.06
C TYR A 27 -6.87 -9.62 6.81
N GLY A 28 -6.97 -9.59 8.14
CA GLY A 28 -7.30 -10.77 8.93
C GLY A 28 -6.31 -11.90 8.68
N LYS A 29 -6.84 -13.09 8.43
CA LYS A 29 -6.03 -14.29 8.13
C LYS A 29 -5.26 -14.21 6.81
N GLN A 30 -5.62 -13.30 5.91
CA GLN A 30 -4.92 -13.14 4.64
C GLN A 30 -3.56 -12.46 4.82
N SER A 31 -3.26 -11.93 6.01
CA SER A 31 -1.91 -11.46 6.34
C SER A 31 -0.86 -12.57 6.19
N ASP A 32 -1.22 -13.84 6.37
CA ASP A 32 -0.30 -14.97 6.13
C ASP A 32 0.16 -15.02 4.65
N GLN A 33 -0.74 -14.71 3.71
CA GLN A 33 -0.41 -14.67 2.27
C GLN A 33 0.43 -13.45 1.91
N ILE A 34 0.12 -12.29 2.50
CA ILE A 34 0.94 -11.07 2.34
C ILE A 34 2.36 -11.34 2.83
N LEU A 35 2.49 -11.94 4.01
CA LEU A 35 3.81 -12.23 4.57
C LEU A 35 4.56 -13.33 3.80
N ALA A 36 3.86 -14.27 3.15
CA ALA A 36 4.51 -15.20 2.24
C ALA A 36 5.08 -14.50 0.98
N ILE A 37 4.38 -13.49 0.45
CA ILE A 37 4.92 -12.65 -0.63
C ILE A 37 6.11 -11.84 -0.11
N PHE A 38 6.00 -11.25 1.08
CA PHE A 38 7.08 -10.51 1.74
C PHE A 38 8.39 -11.30 1.82
N ASP A 39 8.34 -12.57 2.22
CA ASP A 39 9.52 -13.44 2.34
C ASP A 39 10.22 -13.66 0.98
N SER A 40 9.47 -13.56 -0.13
CA SER A 40 10.00 -13.74 -1.49
C SER A 40 10.71 -12.50 -2.04
N LEU A 41 10.49 -11.33 -1.43
CA LEU A 41 11.00 -10.05 -1.90
C LEU A 41 12.41 -9.77 -1.39
N LYS A 42 13.25 -9.23 -2.27
CA LYS A 42 14.66 -8.90 -2.00
C LYS A 42 14.84 -7.39 -1.89
N SER A 43 14.27 -6.76 -0.85
CA SER A 43 14.66 -5.39 -0.44
C SER A 43 15.30 -5.44 0.94
N LYS A 44 16.27 -4.53 1.19
CA LYS A 44 16.93 -4.38 2.49
C LYS A 44 16.03 -3.68 3.50
N ASP A 45 15.03 -2.92 3.02
CA ASP A 45 14.09 -2.22 3.87
C ASP A 45 12.84 -3.10 4.11
N PRO A 46 12.59 -3.55 5.36
CA PRO A 46 11.40 -4.30 5.70
C PRO A 46 10.10 -3.55 5.38
N GLN A 47 10.05 -2.23 5.56
CA GLN A 47 8.83 -1.46 5.27
C GLN A 47 8.53 -1.43 3.77
N GLU A 48 9.57 -1.24 2.94
CA GLU A 48 9.43 -1.34 1.50
C GLU A 48 8.99 -2.74 1.05
N ARG A 49 9.57 -3.81 1.63
CA ARG A 49 9.12 -5.18 1.33
C ARG A 49 7.64 -5.36 1.68
N LEU A 50 7.21 -4.82 2.82
CA LEU A 50 5.83 -4.96 3.28
C LEU A 50 4.85 -4.27 2.35
N ILE A 51 5.12 -3.02 1.96
CA ILE A 51 4.22 -2.31 1.05
C ILE A 51 4.15 -2.97 -0.33
N ARG A 52 5.27 -3.48 -0.85
CA ARG A 52 5.28 -4.24 -2.12
C ARG A 52 4.45 -5.52 -2.00
N ALA A 53 4.59 -6.24 -0.89
CA ALA A 53 3.82 -7.44 -0.63
C ALA A 53 2.31 -7.16 -0.53
N GLU A 54 1.90 -6.07 0.14
CA GLU A 54 0.51 -5.61 0.19
C GLU A 54 -0.03 -5.32 -1.23
N VAL A 55 0.72 -4.56 -2.05
CA VAL A 55 0.29 -4.22 -3.41
C VAL A 55 0.14 -5.47 -4.27
N GLN A 56 1.15 -6.36 -4.27
CA GLN A 56 1.11 -7.60 -5.04
C GLN A 56 -0.04 -8.51 -4.60
N PHE A 57 -0.28 -8.61 -3.29
CA PHE A 57 -1.42 -9.34 -2.74
C PHE A 57 -2.74 -8.74 -3.25
N CYS A 58 -2.92 -7.43 -3.11
CA CYS A 58 -4.14 -6.74 -3.54
C CYS A 58 -4.40 -6.89 -5.05
N ILE A 59 -3.35 -6.84 -5.87
CA ILE A 59 -3.42 -7.07 -7.31
C ILE A 59 -3.92 -8.50 -7.60
N GLN A 60 -3.29 -9.49 -6.98
CA GLN A 60 -3.55 -10.91 -7.26
C GLN A 60 -4.88 -11.40 -6.69
N TYR A 61 -5.23 -10.99 -5.48
CA TYR A 61 -6.32 -11.60 -4.70
C TYR A 61 -7.52 -10.68 -4.48
N GLU A 62 -7.37 -9.36 -4.66
CA GLU A 62 -8.45 -8.39 -4.36
C GLU A 62 -8.91 -7.57 -5.57
N ARG A 63 -8.48 -7.94 -6.77
CA ARG A 63 -8.81 -7.28 -8.04
C ARG A 63 -8.50 -5.78 -8.02
N VAL A 64 -7.36 -5.42 -7.46
CA VAL A 64 -6.83 -4.06 -7.55
C VAL A 64 -6.10 -3.93 -8.88
N SER A 65 -6.50 -2.97 -9.71
CA SER A 65 -5.91 -2.78 -11.05
C SER A 65 -5.28 -1.41 -11.26
N THR A 66 -5.46 -0.49 -10.31
CA THR A 66 -4.86 0.85 -10.39
C THR A 66 -4.31 1.31 -9.03
N PRO A 67 -3.34 2.24 -9.01
CA PRO A 67 -2.84 2.84 -7.77
C PRO A 67 -3.93 3.50 -6.92
N MET A 68 -4.95 4.08 -7.55
CA MET A 68 -6.10 4.65 -6.84
C MET A 68 -6.89 3.57 -6.09
N ASP A 69 -7.04 2.39 -6.65
CA ASP A 69 -7.75 1.29 -5.99
C ASP A 69 -7.04 0.85 -4.72
N PHE A 70 -5.71 0.82 -4.77
CA PHE A 70 -4.89 0.50 -3.62
C PHE A 70 -4.96 1.60 -2.55
N PHE A 71 -4.60 2.84 -2.88
CA PHE A 71 -4.47 3.93 -1.91
C PHE A 71 -5.80 4.46 -1.39
N ILE A 72 -6.88 4.38 -2.18
CA ILE A 72 -8.18 4.96 -1.83
C ILE A 72 -9.13 3.88 -1.32
N ARG A 73 -9.25 2.76 -2.04
CA ARG A 73 -10.32 1.78 -1.79
C ARG A 73 -9.91 0.61 -0.89
N ARG A 74 -8.69 0.09 -1.01
CA ARG A 74 -8.23 -1.04 -0.18
C ARG A 74 -7.60 -0.62 1.12
N THR A 75 -6.63 0.29 1.05
CA THR A 75 -5.88 0.68 2.25
C THR A 75 -6.42 1.96 2.89
N GLY A 76 -7.10 2.82 2.10
CA GLY A 76 -7.57 4.13 2.57
C GLY A 76 -6.44 5.10 2.96
N ARG A 77 -5.18 4.77 2.66
CA ARG A 77 -3.99 5.57 3.02
C ARG A 77 -4.09 7.00 2.50
N LEU A 78 -4.72 7.24 1.36
CA LEU A 78 -4.90 8.62 0.86
C LEU A 78 -5.66 9.51 1.86
N TYR A 79 -6.68 8.96 2.54
CA TYR A 79 -7.54 9.73 3.45
C TYR A 79 -7.07 9.68 4.90
N PHE A 80 -6.53 8.55 5.35
CA PHE A 80 -6.26 8.31 6.77
C PHE A 80 -4.75 8.25 7.12
N ASN A 81 -3.88 8.13 6.11
CA ASN A 81 -2.43 8.04 6.31
C ASN A 81 -1.65 8.60 5.11
N ILE A 82 -1.85 9.91 4.86
CA ILE A 82 -1.33 10.58 3.66
C ILE A 82 0.20 10.63 3.62
N GLU A 83 0.86 10.66 4.78
CA GLU A 83 2.32 10.68 4.85
C GLU A 83 2.91 9.34 4.38
N GLN A 84 2.37 8.19 4.83
CA GLN A 84 2.81 6.89 4.28
C GLN A 84 2.44 6.75 2.80
N MET A 85 1.31 7.30 2.35
CA MET A 85 1.00 7.32 0.92
C MET A 85 2.08 8.04 0.13
N ARG A 86 2.54 9.22 0.60
CA ARG A 86 3.60 10.00 -0.06
C ARG A 86 4.95 9.29 -0.03
N GLU A 87 5.30 8.72 1.12
CA GLU A 87 6.55 7.97 1.34
C GLU A 87 6.68 6.80 0.36
N TYR A 88 5.63 5.99 0.22
CA TYR A 88 5.65 4.79 -0.61
C TYR A 88 5.04 4.97 -2.01
N LEU A 89 4.74 6.21 -2.41
CA LEU A 89 4.06 6.48 -3.69
C LEU A 89 4.83 5.92 -4.88
N SER A 90 6.14 6.14 -4.93
CA SER A 90 7.00 5.63 -6.01
C SER A 90 7.00 4.11 -6.06
N VAL A 91 7.15 3.47 -4.91
CA VAL A 91 7.18 2.00 -4.77
C VAL A 91 5.90 1.38 -5.30
N VAL A 92 4.74 1.92 -4.90
CA VAL A 92 3.44 1.42 -5.38
C VAL A 92 3.26 1.67 -6.88
N LEU A 93 3.64 2.85 -7.38
CA LEU A 93 3.56 3.15 -8.82
C LEU A 93 4.44 2.22 -9.65
N ASP A 94 5.60 1.82 -9.14
CA ASP A 94 6.49 0.88 -9.81
C ASP A 94 5.89 -0.53 -9.86
N GLU A 95 5.27 -1.02 -8.80
CA GLU A 95 4.54 -2.30 -8.81
C GLU A 95 3.40 -2.30 -9.84
N PHE A 96 2.63 -1.21 -9.94
CA PHE A 96 1.58 -1.08 -10.97
C PHE A 96 2.15 -0.90 -12.38
N ARG A 97 3.32 -0.27 -12.53
CA ARG A 97 4.01 -0.18 -13.82
C ARG A 97 4.36 -1.58 -14.31
N GLU A 98 4.99 -2.38 -13.46
CA GLU A 98 5.38 -3.76 -13.79
C GLU A 98 4.16 -4.63 -14.08
N PHE A 99 3.15 -4.58 -13.21
CA PHE A 99 1.92 -5.36 -13.38
C PHE A 99 1.17 -5.03 -14.68
N ALA A 100 0.99 -3.74 -15.00
CA ALA A 100 0.20 -3.31 -16.15
C ALA A 100 1.02 -3.16 -17.44
N GLY A 101 2.35 -3.32 -17.39
CA GLY A 101 3.25 -2.98 -18.50
C GLY A 101 3.15 -1.50 -18.89
N ALA A 102 2.93 -0.63 -17.90
CA ALA A 102 2.58 0.77 -18.15
C ALA A 102 3.76 1.60 -18.65
N THR A 103 3.46 2.55 -19.53
CA THR A 103 4.40 3.56 -20.01
C THR A 103 4.66 4.63 -18.95
N ASP A 104 5.78 5.36 -19.07
CA ASP A 104 6.06 6.51 -18.20
C ASP A 104 4.97 7.58 -18.26
N LYS A 105 4.27 7.70 -19.39
CA LYS A 105 3.14 8.61 -19.53
C LYS A 105 1.98 8.18 -18.65
N GLU A 106 1.67 6.90 -18.59
CA GLU A 106 0.59 6.35 -17.75
C GLU A 106 0.93 6.47 -16.26
N VAL A 107 2.16 6.16 -15.87
CA VAL A 107 2.63 6.33 -14.48
C VAL A 107 2.56 7.81 -14.05
N LYS A 108 2.98 8.73 -14.92
CA LYS A 108 2.83 10.18 -14.68
C LYS A 108 1.36 10.59 -14.55
N ASN A 109 0.46 10.02 -15.35
CA ASN A 109 -0.97 10.30 -15.26
C ASN A 109 -1.57 9.79 -13.95
N TRP A 110 -1.20 8.59 -13.49
CA TRP A 110 -1.63 8.08 -12.18
C TRP A 110 -1.13 8.96 -11.04
N ASN A 111 0.16 9.33 -11.04
CA ASN A 111 0.72 10.23 -10.05
C ASN A 111 -0.02 11.57 -10.04
N LYS A 112 -0.20 12.21 -11.21
CA LYS A 112 -0.93 13.48 -11.32
C LYS A 112 -2.35 13.37 -10.77
N LYS A 113 -3.06 12.27 -11.09
CA LYS A 113 -4.42 12.04 -10.60
C LYS A 113 -4.47 11.88 -9.08
N LEU A 114 -3.55 11.11 -8.50
CA LEU A 114 -3.45 10.97 -7.03
C LEU A 114 -3.17 12.31 -6.36
N GLN A 115 -2.24 13.11 -6.89
CA GLN A 115 -1.94 14.45 -6.35
C GLN A 115 -3.13 15.41 -6.48
N GLN A 116 -3.89 15.32 -7.58
CA GLN A 116 -5.13 16.09 -7.74
C GLN A 116 -6.17 15.72 -6.67
N ILE A 117 -6.38 14.41 -6.44
CA ILE A 117 -7.32 13.92 -5.43
C ILE A 117 -6.86 14.37 -4.03
N VAL A 118 -5.57 14.26 -3.71
CA VAL A 118 -5.01 14.77 -2.45
C VAL A 118 -5.36 16.25 -2.29
N LYS A 119 -5.07 17.08 -3.28
CA LYS A 119 -5.39 18.51 -3.26
C LYS A 119 -6.88 18.78 -3.07
N GLU A 120 -7.72 18.05 -3.78
CA GLU A 120 -9.18 18.17 -3.70
C GLU A 120 -9.73 17.82 -2.32
N HIS A 121 -9.15 16.85 -1.63
CA HIS A 121 -9.63 16.39 -0.33
C HIS A 121 -8.86 16.96 0.87
N SER A 122 -7.73 17.65 0.66
CA SER A 122 -6.96 18.30 1.73
C SER A 122 -7.15 19.82 1.78
N GLU A 123 -7.54 20.46 0.68
CA GLU A 123 -7.75 21.92 0.62
C GLU A 123 -9.24 22.27 0.67
N PHE A 124 -9.63 23.11 1.64
CA PHE A 124 -10.96 23.69 1.67
C PHE A 124 -11.06 24.82 0.63
N SER A 125 -12.09 24.76 -0.24
CA SER A 125 -12.43 25.85 -1.17
C SER A 125 -13.91 26.22 -1.01
N PRO A 126 -14.25 27.50 -0.79
CA PRO A 126 -15.64 27.96 -0.68
C PRO A 126 -16.49 27.70 -1.93
N GLU A 127 -15.86 27.55 -3.10
CA GLU A 127 -16.53 27.31 -4.38
C GLU A 127 -17.07 25.87 -4.53
N ARG A 128 -16.79 24.99 -3.54
CA ARG A 128 -17.20 23.58 -3.54
C ARG A 128 -18.47 23.31 -2.70
N ALA A 129 -19.09 24.34 -2.13
CA ALA A 129 -20.31 24.24 -1.30
C ALA A 129 -21.61 24.30 -2.11
#